data_AF-A0A388TN14-F1
#
_entry.id   AF-A0A388TN14-F1
#
_cell.length_a   1.000
_cell.length_b   1.000
_cell.length_c   1.000
_cell.angle_alpha   90.00
_cell.angle_beta   90.00
_cell.angle_gamma   90.00
#
_symmetry.space_group_name_H-M   'P 1'
#
loop_
_entity.id
_entity.type
_entity.pdbx_description
1 polymer ?
#
loop_
_entity_poly.entity_id
_entity_poly.type
_entity_poly.pdbx_seq_one_letter_code
_entity_poly.pdbx_strand_id
1 'polypeptide(L)'
;MADDAPAMVYSLILNPREKMPTIEADPKRFAHMVQREMEDLMTLIASPEKEILIDGNLIDKTTSLGALVINDKLAEIESKNTQNFSLLSEIRRSEDSLRQILG
;
A
#
# COMPACT_ATOMS: atom_id res chain seq x y z
N MET A 1 6.37 41.69 -24.04
CA MET A 1 7.71 41.10 -24.14
C MET A 1 8.17 40.81 -22.72
N ALA A 2 8.43 39.53 -22.43
CA ALA A 2 9.04 38.90 -21.23
C ALA A 2 8.59 39.45 -19.86
N ASP A 3 7.73 38.80 -19.07
CA ASP A 3 7.90 37.48 -18.43
C ASP A 3 9.31 37.26 -17.88
N ASP A 4 9.50 37.61 -16.61
CA ASP A 4 10.59 37.10 -15.77
C ASP A 4 10.14 37.13 -14.30
N ALA A 5 9.41 36.08 -13.90
CA ALA A 5 9.18 35.77 -12.50
C ALA A 5 10.47 35.16 -11.92
N PRO A 6 10.97 35.62 -10.75
CA PRO A 6 12.05 34.92 -10.09
C PRO A 6 11.54 33.55 -9.64
N ALA A 7 12.06 32.50 -10.26
CA ALA A 7 11.84 31.12 -9.86
C ALA A 7 12.26 30.95 -8.39
N MET A 8 11.28 30.98 -7.49
CA MET A 8 11.48 30.56 -6.10
C MET A 8 11.75 29.06 -6.10
N VAL A 9 13.03 28.72 -6.12
CA VAL A 9 13.53 27.38 -5.86
C VAL A 9 13.21 27.08 -4.39
N TYR A 10 12.08 26.43 -4.16
CA TYR A 10 11.83 25.78 -2.87
C TYR A 10 12.83 24.62 -2.77
N SER A 11 13.99 24.89 -2.18
CA SER A 11 14.84 23.83 -1.65
C SER A 11 14.05 23.17 -0.51
N LEU A 12 13.36 22.06 -0.83
CA LEU A 12 12.91 21.12 0.19
C LEU A 12 14.19 20.57 0.83
N ILE A 13 14.63 21.22 1.90
CA ILE A 13 15.50 20.59 2.88
C ILE A 13 14.66 19.45 3.44
N LEU A 14 14.84 18.27 2.86
CA LEU A 14 14.37 17.01 3.41
C LEU A 14 14.99 16.88 4.80
N ASN A 15 14.24 17.28 5.83
CA ASN A 15 14.47 16.83 7.19
C ASN A 15 14.23 15.31 7.19
N PRO A 16 15.26 14.45 7.23
CA PRO A 16 15.07 13.00 7.12
C PRO A 16 14.58 12.41 8.46
N ARG A 17 14.18 13.25 9.42
CA ARG A 17 13.97 12.89 10.83
C ARG A 17 12.68 13.43 11.43
N GLU A 18 11.78 14.00 10.65
CA GLU A 18 10.43 14.29 11.15
C GLU A 18 9.54 13.06 10.97
N LYS A 19 9.60 12.21 12.00
CA LYS A 19 8.50 11.35 12.46
C LYS A 19 8.03 10.27 11.48
N MET A 20 8.92 9.37 11.08
CA MET A 20 8.45 7.98 11.02
C MET A 20 8.26 7.51 12.46
N PRO A 21 7.05 7.13 12.89
CA PRO A 21 6.93 6.40 14.14
C PRO A 21 7.77 5.14 13.99
N THR A 22 8.78 5.02 14.83
CA THR A 22 9.66 3.84 15.00
C THR A 22 8.85 2.69 15.62
N ILE A 23 7.70 2.38 15.04
CA ILE A 23 7.01 1.13 15.27
C ILE A 23 7.52 0.29 14.11
N GLU A 24 8.44 -0.62 14.39
CA GLU A 24 8.71 -1.76 13.53
C GLU A 24 7.37 -2.18 12.91
N ALA A 25 7.23 -2.02 11.59
CA ALA A 25 6.06 -2.51 10.90
C ALA A 25 6.14 -4.04 11.04
N ASP A 26 5.59 -4.56 12.14
CA ASP A 26 5.54 -5.98 12.44
C ASP A 26 4.94 -6.63 11.19
N PRO A 27 5.68 -7.50 10.51
CA PRO A 27 5.23 -8.09 9.27
C PRO A 27 3.88 -8.81 9.41
N LYS A 28 3.56 -9.28 10.63
CA LYS A 28 2.24 -9.82 10.96
C LYS A 28 1.16 -8.74 10.95
N ARG A 29 1.43 -7.56 11.51
CA ARG A 29 0.50 -6.42 11.48
C ARG A 29 0.25 -5.95 10.04
N PHE A 30 1.29 -5.90 9.20
CA PHE A 30 1.12 -5.56 7.79
C PHE A 30 0.34 -6.65 7.03
N ALA A 31 0.64 -7.92 7.26
CA ALA A 31 -0.11 -9.03 6.67
C ALA A 31 -1.60 -8.99 7.08
N HIS A 32 -1.89 -8.74 8.36
CA HIS A 32 -3.26 -8.56 8.84
C HIS A 32 -3.95 -7.33 8.23
N MET A 33 -3.22 -6.24 8.03
CA MET A 33 -3.76 -5.04 7.38
C MET A 33 -4.13 -5.31 5.92
N VAL A 34 -3.25 -5.97 5.15
CA VAL A 34 -3.50 -6.33 3.74
C VAL A 34 -4.62 -7.36 3.63
N GLN A 35 -4.67 -8.36 4.53
CA GLN A 35 -5.77 -9.33 4.59
C GLN A 35 -7.10 -8.64 4.87
N ARG A 36 -7.13 -7.70 5.82
CA ARG A 36 -8.33 -6.95 6.15
C ARG A 36 -8.80 -6.09 4.97
N GLU A 37 -7.87 -5.42 4.28
CA GLU A 37 -8.19 -4.63 3.08
C GLU A 37 -8.79 -5.50 1.97
N MET A 38 -8.27 -6.73 1.79
CA MET A 38 -8.83 -7.71 0.87
C MET A 38 -10.24 -8.16 1.29
N GLU A 39 -10.45 -8.50 2.56
CA GLU A 39 -11.75 -8.93 3.10
C GLU A 39 -12.81 -7.83 2.98
N ASP A 40 -12.43 -6.58 3.28
CA ASP A 40 -13.31 -5.42 3.17
C ASP A 40 -13.74 -5.18 1.72
N LEU A 41 -12.79 -5.26 0.76
CA LEU A 41 -13.11 -5.12 -0.66
C LEU A 41 -14.01 -6.26 -1.17
N MET A 42 -13.73 -7.51 -0.77
CA MET A 42 -14.56 -8.66 -1.13
C MET A 42 -15.98 -8.55 -0.57
N THR A 43 -16.13 -8.00 0.63
CA THR A 43 -17.43 -7.74 1.26
C THR A 43 -18.21 -6.68 0.48
N LEU A 44 -17.54 -5.61 0.04
CA LEU A 44 -18.15 -4.58 -0.80
C LEU A 44 -18.58 -5.15 -2.16
N ILE A 45 -17.75 -5.97 -2.81
CA ILE A 45 -18.10 -6.63 -4.07
C ILE A 45 -19.33 -7.52 -3.90
N ALA A 46 -19.36 -8.33 -2.84
CA ALA A 46 -20.46 -9.24 -2.52
C ALA A 46 -21.74 -8.54 -2.02
N SER A 47 -21.67 -7.24 -1.73
CA SER A 47 -22.83 -6.48 -1.27
C SER A 47 -23.93 -6.45 -2.35
N PRO A 48 -25.22 -6.41 -1.95
CA PRO A 48 -26.33 -6.31 -2.91
C PRO A 48 -26.41 -4.93 -3.58
N GLU A 49 -25.62 -3.95 -3.12
CA GLU A 49 -25.61 -2.60 -3.67
C GLU A 49 -24.99 -2.61 -5.07
N LYS A 50 -25.55 -1.80 -5.97
CA LYS A 50 -25.04 -1.66 -7.34
C LYS A 50 -23.75 -0.84 -7.38
N GLU A 51 -23.68 0.17 -6.52
CA GLU A 51 -22.57 1.10 -6.39
C GLU A 51 -21.84 0.83 -5.08
N ILE A 52 -20.51 0.87 -5.10
CA ILE A 52 -19.66 0.72 -3.92
C ILE A 52 -18.64 1.84 -3.85
N LEU A 53 -18.23 2.18 -2.64
CA LEU A 53 -17.19 3.18 -2.42
C LEU A 53 -15.82 2.50 -2.38
N ILE A 54 -14.94 2.85 -3.31
CA ILE A 54 -13.54 2.42 -3.33
C ILE A 54 -12.67 3.68 -3.33
N ASP A 55 -11.81 3.83 -2.33
CA ASP A 55 -10.88 4.97 -2.20
C ASP A 55 -11.56 6.36 -2.31
N GLY A 56 -12.80 6.46 -1.83
CA GLY A 56 -13.60 7.70 -1.90
C GLY A 56 -14.33 7.92 -3.23
N ASN A 57 -14.17 7.03 -4.20
CA ASN A 57 -14.89 7.06 -5.47
C ASN A 57 -16.08 6.09 -5.44
N LEU A 58 -17.23 6.56 -5.93
CA LEU A 58 -18.42 5.73 -6.10
C LEU A 58 -18.32 4.98 -7.44
N ILE A 59 -18.32 3.65 -7.38
CA ILE A 59 -18.10 2.77 -8.53
C ILE A 59 -19.32 1.87 -8.75
N ASP A 60 -19.91 1.90 -9.94
CA ASP A 60 -20.96 0.96 -10.35
C ASP A 60 -20.36 -0.39 -10.76
N LYS A 61 -20.58 -1.41 -9.91
CA LYS A 61 -20.05 -2.78 -10.07
C LYS A 61 -20.57 -3.50 -11.31
N THR A 62 -21.70 -3.06 -11.87
CA THR A 62 -22.32 -3.71 -13.03
C THR A 62 -21.73 -3.26 -14.36
N THR A 63 -20.96 -2.18 -14.34
CA THR A 63 -20.31 -1.64 -15.54
C THR A 63 -18.96 -2.32 -15.78
N SER A 64 -18.56 -2.43 -17.04
CA SER A 64 -17.24 -2.97 -17.40
C SER A 64 -16.10 -2.12 -16.81
N LEU A 65 -16.29 -0.81 -16.72
CA LEU A 65 -15.33 0.09 -16.08
C LEU A 65 -15.23 -0.17 -14.58
N GLY A 66 -16.36 -0.36 -13.89
CA GLY A 66 -16.35 -0.69 -12.47
C GLY A 66 -15.68 -2.03 -12.18
N ALA A 67 -15.92 -3.04 -13.01
CA ALA A 67 -15.23 -4.33 -12.91
C ALA A 67 -13.71 -4.20 -13.11
N LEU A 68 -13.26 -3.33 -14.02
CA LEU A 68 -11.82 -3.04 -14.22
C LEU A 68 -11.22 -2.37 -12.98
N VAL A 69 -11.87 -1.34 -12.44
CA VAL A 69 -11.38 -0.63 -11.24
C VAL A 69 -11.29 -1.58 -10.04
N ILE A 70 -12.27 -2.47 -9.88
CA ILE A 70 -12.26 -3.51 -8.84
C ILE A 70 -11.08 -4.47 -9.03
N ASN A 71 -10.85 -4.96 -10.26
CA ASN A 71 -9.75 -5.86 -10.56
C ASN A 71 -8.38 -5.20 -10.35
N ASP A 72 -8.22 -3.95 -10.75
CA ASP A 72 -6.99 -3.19 -10.51
C ASP A 72 -6.72 -3.05 -9.00
N LYS A 73 -7.77 -2.80 -8.20
CA LYS A 73 -7.64 -2.72 -6.75
C LYS A 73 -7.26 -4.06 -6.12
N LEU A 74 -7.86 -5.15 -6.58
CA LEU A 74 -7.49 -6.51 -6.15
C LEU A 74 -6.01 -6.81 -6.47
N ALA A 75 -5.56 -6.47 -7.67
CA ALA A 75 -4.17 -6.66 -8.09
C ALA A 75 -3.19 -5.80 -7.26
N GLU A 76 -3.58 -4.57 -6.89
CA GLU A 76 -2.78 -3.72 -6.00
C GLU A 76 -2.59 -4.37 -4.62
N ILE A 77 -3.67 -4.89 -4.03
CA ILE A 77 -3.64 -5.56 -2.71
C ILE A 77 -2.80 -6.84 -2.77
N GLU A 78 -2.94 -7.65 -3.83
CA GLU A 78 -2.14 -8.86 -4.04
C GLU A 78 -0.64 -8.55 -4.22
N SER A 79 -0.31 -7.47 -4.93
CA SER A 79 1.06 -7.00 -5.11
C SER A 79 1.69 -6.61 -3.77
N LYS A 80 0.95 -5.84 -2.94
CA LYS A 80 1.38 -5.50 -1.57
C LYS A 80 1.62 -6.76 -0.72
N ASN A 81 0.76 -7.76 -0.85
CA ASN A 81 0.91 -9.03 -0.12
C ASN A 81 2.18 -9.80 -0.54
N THR A 82 2.45 -9.86 -1.86
CA THR A 82 3.62 -10.55 -2.41
C THR A 82 4.93 -9.84 -2.03
N GLN A 83 4.95 -8.51 -2.09
CA GLN A 83 6.10 -7.71 -1.63
C GLN A 83 6.39 -7.94 -0.14
N ASN A 84 5.34 -7.98 0.70
CA ASN A 84 5.50 -8.30 2.12
C ASN A 84 6.09 -9.70 2.33
N PHE A 85 5.59 -10.71 1.62
CA PHE A 85 6.15 -12.06 1.70
C PHE A 85 7.64 -12.10 1.32
N SER A 86 8.03 -11.38 0.26
CA SER A 86 9.44 -11.28 -0.15
C SER A 86 10.31 -10.64 0.95
N LEU A 87 9.88 -9.51 1.50
CA LEU A 87 10.58 -8.80 2.59
C LEU A 87 10.71 -9.68 3.84
N LEU A 88 9.65 -10.37 4.22
CA LEU A 88 9.63 -11.34 5.31
C LEU A 88 10.68 -12.44 5.14
N SER A 89 10.81 -12.96 3.92
CA SER A 89 11.78 -14.00 3.59
C SER A 89 13.24 -13.51 3.68
N GLU A 90 13.48 -12.24 3.38
CA GLU A 90 14.81 -11.61 3.45
C GLU A 90 15.21 -11.26 4.89
N ILE A 91 14.26 -10.74 5.68
CA ILE A 91 14.47 -10.51 7.12
C ILE A 91 14.84 -11.82 7.80
N ARG A 92 14.07 -12.89 7.56
CA ARG A 92 14.35 -14.21 8.13
C ARG A 92 15.72 -14.76 7.73
N ARG A 93 16.10 -14.62 6.46
CA ARG A 93 17.45 -15.01 5.98
C ARG A 93 18.56 -14.21 6.65
N SER A 94 18.33 -12.92 6.89
CA SER A 94 19.27 -12.04 7.57
C SER A 94 19.38 -12.39 9.06
N GLU A 95 18.28 -12.70 9.73
CA GLU A 95 18.26 -13.18 11.12
C GLU A 95 18.99 -14.52 11.27
N ASP A 96 18.75 -15.48 10.37
CA ASP A 96 19.45 -16.77 10.39
C ASP A 96 20.96 -16.59 10.16
N SER A 97 21.35 -15.66 9.28
CA SER A 97 22.76 -15.32 9.05
C SER A 97 23.39 -14.66 10.28
N LEU A 98 22.68 -13.75 10.94
CA LEU A 98 23.14 -13.10 12.19
C LEU A 98 23.28 -14.11 13.32
N ARG A 99 22.35 -15.06 13.46
CA ARG A 99 22.46 -16.16 14.44
C ARG A 99 23.69 -17.04 14.17
N GLN A 100 23.97 -17.38 12.91
CA GLN A 100 25.17 -18.13 12.55
C GLN A 100 26.47 -17.38 12.88
N ILE A 101 26.47 -16.05 12.76
CA ILE A 101 27.64 -15.21 13.09
C ILE A 101 27.82 -15.06 14.61
N LEU A 102 26.73 -14.89 15.35
CA LEU A 102 26.75 -14.57 16.78
C LEU A 102 26.83 -15.80 17.70
N GLY A 103 26.38 -16.98 17.23
CA GLY A 103 26.37 -18.23 18.01
C GLY A 103 25.08 -18.42 18.79
#